data_AF-R6V1F3-F1
#
_entry.id   AF-R6V1F3-F1
#
_cell.length_a   1.000
_cell.length_b   1.000
_cell.length_c   1.000
_cell.angle_alpha   90.00
_cell.angle_beta   90.00
_cell.angle_gamma   90.00
#
_symmetry.space_group_name_H-M   'P 1'
#
loop_
_entity.id
_entity.type
_entity.pdbx_description
1 polymer ?
#
loop_
_entity_poly.entity_id
_entity_poly.type
_entity_poly.pdbx_seq_one_letter_code
_entity_poly.pdbx_strand_id
1 'polypeptide(L)'
;MNKNTNPMNDIINDFTEKFGYNKVQMTFRDVKEGMDSYFGLISMTTELIKLIREEETLRKHHRAYLHVREAILEGSNELMAYINAQLMKCGEGKRFSYIPKSEYIDNYPFAEAEDDEDEETVTISKEQYEDMIDDLLTMAELIDMVSDMRTKDFRFIQEMAKFMPAYAEYEKSRLSLYREAAKEAEAILDRWEDEIDDGYEPEEYFSD
;
A
#
# COMPACT_ATOMS: atom_id res chain seq x y z
N MET A 1 -16.17 42.73 29.40
CA MET A 1 -16.91 43.07 28.15
C MET A 1 -17.08 41.80 27.36
N ASN A 2 -18.30 41.24 27.33
CA ASN A 2 -18.57 39.95 26.73
C ASN A 2 -19.22 40.18 25.36
N LYS A 3 -18.42 40.27 24.29
CA LYS A 3 -18.94 40.28 22.92
C LYS A 3 -19.14 38.83 22.49
N ASN A 4 -20.27 38.25 22.88
CA ASN A 4 -20.79 37.07 22.19
C ASN A 4 -21.44 37.55 20.89
N THR A 5 -20.61 38.01 19.95
CA THR A 5 -21.05 38.42 18.60
C THR A 5 -21.33 37.15 17.82
N ASN A 6 -22.60 36.73 17.86
CA ASN A 6 -23.10 35.75 16.92
C ASN A 6 -22.89 36.32 15.50
N PRO A 7 -22.15 35.65 14.60
CA PRO A 7 -21.86 36.17 13.26
C PRO A 7 -23.11 36.55 12.47
N MET A 8 -24.26 35.93 12.78
CA MET A 8 -25.55 36.29 12.22
C MET A 8 -25.97 37.74 12.56
N ASN A 9 -25.65 38.22 13.76
CA ASN A 9 -25.96 39.59 14.18
C ASN A 9 -25.08 40.61 13.44
N ASP A 10 -23.84 40.26 13.13
CA ASP A 10 -22.95 41.13 12.37
C ASP A 10 -23.43 41.26 10.91
N ILE A 11 -23.89 40.17 10.31
CA ILE A 11 -24.53 40.18 8.98
C ILE A 11 -25.80 41.05 8.99
N ILE A 12 -26.67 40.88 9.99
CA ILE A 12 -27.90 41.67 10.12
C ILE A 12 -27.58 43.16 10.30
N ASN A 13 -26.55 43.49 11.09
CA ASN A 13 -26.11 44.86 11.29
C ASN A 13 -25.56 45.47 10.00
N ASP A 14 -24.70 44.76 9.25
CA ASP A 14 -24.15 45.23 7.96
C ASP A 14 -25.27 45.42 6.92
N PHE A 15 -26.27 44.53 6.92
CA PHE A 15 -27.44 44.65 6.05
C PHE A 15 -28.31 45.86 6.43
N THR A 16 -28.52 46.07 7.73
CA THR A 16 -29.30 47.20 8.26
C THR A 16 -28.59 48.53 7.99
N GLU A 17 -27.25 48.56 8.06
CA GLU A 17 -26.42 49.71 7.74
C GLU A 17 -26.46 50.05 6.24
N LYS A 18 -26.35 49.06 5.35
CA LYS A 18 -26.39 49.27 3.89
C LYS A 18 -27.75 49.67 3.35
N PHE A 19 -28.82 49.09 3.85
CA PHE A 19 -30.15 49.23 3.25
C PHE A 19 -31.15 50.02 4.09
N GLY A 20 -30.80 50.34 5.35
CA GLY A 20 -31.69 51.01 6.31
C GLY A 20 -32.91 50.16 6.70
N TYR A 21 -33.80 50.73 7.51
CA TYR A 21 -35.11 50.12 7.84
C TYR A 21 -36.16 50.34 6.74
N ASN A 22 -35.77 50.17 5.49
CA ASN A 22 -36.68 50.35 4.36
C ASN A 22 -37.55 49.11 4.21
N LYS A 23 -38.88 49.30 4.13
CA LYS A 23 -39.80 48.19 3.88
C LYS A 23 -39.58 47.66 2.47
N VAL A 24 -39.03 46.45 2.37
CA VAL A 24 -38.91 45.72 1.10
C VAL A 24 -40.20 44.96 0.85
N GLN A 25 -40.92 45.30 -0.22
CA GLN A 25 -42.02 44.46 -0.70
C GLN A 25 -41.45 43.42 -1.66
N MET A 26 -41.68 42.15 -1.35
CA MET A 26 -41.34 41.00 -2.19
C MET A 26 -42.53 40.07 -2.24
N THR A 27 -42.71 39.35 -3.33
CA THR A 27 -43.80 38.38 -3.41
C THR A 27 -43.43 37.13 -2.62
N PHE A 28 -44.44 36.42 -2.09
CA PHE A 28 -44.20 35.13 -1.43
C PHE A 28 -43.53 34.11 -2.37
N ARG A 29 -43.76 34.24 -3.68
CA ARG A 29 -43.10 33.42 -4.69
C ARG A 29 -41.59 33.64 -4.68
N ASP A 30 -41.14 34.90 -4.69
CA ASP A 30 -39.71 35.24 -4.71
C ASP A 30 -39.02 34.73 -3.43
N VAL A 31 -39.70 34.84 -2.28
CA VAL A 31 -39.22 34.27 -1.01
C VAL A 31 -39.04 32.76 -1.12
N LYS A 32 -40.06 32.06 -1.63
CA LYS A 32 -40.00 30.61 -1.79
C LYS A 32 -38.86 30.19 -2.73
N GLU A 33 -38.72 30.84 -3.89
CA GLU A 33 -37.66 30.54 -4.85
C GLU A 33 -36.26 30.79 -4.29
N GLY A 34 -36.10 31.85 -3.48
CA GLY A 34 -34.88 32.12 -2.72
C GLY A 34 -34.57 31.05 -1.69
N MET A 35 -35.59 30.59 -0.94
CA MET A 35 -35.44 29.49 0.03
C MET A 35 -35.07 28.17 -0.66
N ASP A 36 -35.77 27.81 -1.74
CA ASP A 36 -35.49 26.60 -2.51
C ASP A 36 -34.04 26.63 -3.06
N SER A 37 -33.58 27.81 -3.49
CA SER A 37 -32.21 27.98 -3.97
C SER A 37 -31.16 27.84 -2.87
N TYR A 38 -31.44 28.38 -1.68
CA TYR A 38 -30.57 28.25 -0.51
C TYR A 38 -30.46 26.81 -0.02
N PHE A 39 -31.58 26.08 0.06
CA PHE A 39 -31.56 24.66 0.42
C PHE A 39 -30.85 23.80 -0.63
N GLY A 40 -31.00 24.12 -1.92
CA GLY A 40 -30.24 23.49 -2.99
C GLY A 40 -28.73 23.64 -2.78
N LEU A 41 -28.28 24.86 -2.48
CA LEU A 41 -26.86 25.16 -2.19
C LEU A 41 -26.35 24.33 -1.00
N ILE A 42 -27.10 24.27 0.10
CA ILE A 42 -26.73 23.48 1.28
C ILE A 42 -26.63 22.00 0.91
N SER A 43 -27.61 21.45 0.18
CA SER A 43 -27.64 20.04 -0.19
C SER A 43 -26.39 19.64 -0.97
N MET A 44 -26.06 20.38 -2.03
CA MET A 44 -24.88 20.12 -2.86
C MET A 44 -23.58 20.25 -2.04
N THR A 45 -23.50 21.25 -1.16
CA THR A 45 -22.34 21.44 -0.28
C THR A 45 -22.18 20.27 0.69
N THR A 46 -23.28 19.75 1.26
CA THR A 46 -23.23 18.59 2.17
C THR A 46 -22.82 17.30 1.47
N GLU A 47 -23.24 17.11 0.21
CA GLU A 47 -22.81 15.97 -0.61
C GLU A 47 -21.30 16.02 -0.90
N LEU A 48 -20.77 17.20 -1.23
CA LEU A 48 -19.33 17.39 -1.39
C LEU A 48 -18.54 17.10 -0.12
N ILE A 49 -19.00 17.58 1.03
CA ILE A 49 -18.36 17.27 2.33
C ILE A 49 -18.35 15.76 2.59
N LYS A 50 -19.43 15.06 2.24
CA LYS A 50 -19.49 13.60 2.38
C LYS A 50 -18.45 12.92 1.50
N LEU A 51 -18.34 13.31 0.23
CA LEU A 51 -17.36 12.75 -0.70
C LEU A 51 -15.91 13.01 -0.23
N ILE A 52 -15.60 14.22 0.27
CA ILE A 52 -14.27 14.54 0.82
C ILE A 52 -13.91 13.63 2.00
N ARG A 53 -14.86 13.36 2.89
CA ARG A 53 -14.64 12.41 4.00
C ARG A 53 -14.47 10.98 3.52
N GLU A 54 -15.19 10.59 2.48
CA GLU A 54 -15.06 9.26 1.87
C GLU A 54 -13.69 9.08 1.22
N GLU A 55 -13.20 10.09 0.49
CA GLU A 55 -11.86 10.14 -0.10
C GLU A 55 -10.77 9.90 0.97
N GLU A 56 -10.88 10.57 2.12
CA GLU A 56 -9.92 10.42 3.22
C GLU A 56 -9.83 8.96 3.72
N THR A 57 -10.96 8.27 3.81
CA THR A 57 -10.99 6.86 4.27
C THR A 57 -10.47 5.88 3.21
N LEU A 58 -10.62 6.22 1.92
CA LEU A 58 -10.24 5.36 0.80
C LEU A 58 -8.82 5.57 0.30
N ARG A 59 -8.03 6.49 0.89
CA ARG A 59 -6.66 6.85 0.44
C ARG A 59 -5.70 5.66 0.29
N LYS A 60 -5.94 4.53 0.98
CA LYS A 60 -5.16 3.28 0.86
C LYS A 60 -5.60 2.38 -0.30
N HIS A 61 -6.77 2.63 -0.89
CA HIS A 61 -7.39 1.83 -1.94
C HIS A 61 -7.35 2.59 -3.27
N HIS A 62 -6.21 2.55 -3.96
CA HIS A 62 -5.90 3.37 -5.16
C HIS A 62 -7.08 3.52 -6.14
N ARG A 63 -7.71 2.42 -6.57
CA ARG A 63 -8.83 2.45 -7.52
C ARG A 63 -10.10 3.10 -6.98
N ALA A 64 -10.49 2.78 -5.74
CA ALA A 64 -11.71 3.33 -5.13
C ALA A 64 -11.54 4.83 -4.83
N TYR A 65 -10.35 5.21 -4.37
CA TYR A 65 -9.94 6.60 -4.17
C TYR A 65 -10.09 7.44 -5.44
N LEU A 66 -9.60 6.94 -6.58
CA LEU A 66 -9.68 7.68 -7.85
C LEU A 66 -11.13 7.98 -8.28
N HIS A 67 -12.04 7.01 -8.13
CA HIS A 67 -13.45 7.22 -8.46
C HIS A 67 -14.12 8.27 -7.56
N VAL A 68 -13.83 8.25 -6.26
CA VAL A 68 -14.39 9.27 -5.34
C VAL A 68 -13.80 10.64 -5.63
N ARG A 69 -12.51 10.72 -5.96
CA ARG A 69 -11.87 11.98 -6.36
C ARG A 69 -12.46 12.57 -7.64
N GLU A 70 -12.77 11.73 -8.62
CA GLU A 70 -13.48 12.15 -9.83
C GLU A 70 -14.89 12.67 -9.52
N ALA A 71 -15.61 12.01 -8.60
CA ALA A 71 -16.93 12.46 -8.15
C ALA A 71 -16.87 13.80 -7.40
N ILE A 72 -15.83 14.07 -6.60
CA ILE A 72 -15.61 15.36 -5.95
C ILE A 72 -15.43 16.47 -6.99
N LEU A 73 -14.60 16.22 -8.01
CA LEU A 73 -14.38 17.20 -9.07
C LEU A 73 -15.67 17.50 -9.84
N GLU A 74 -16.43 16.47 -10.21
CA GLU A 74 -17.73 16.65 -10.88
C GLU A 74 -18.70 17.45 -10.01
N GLY A 75 -18.89 17.05 -8.74
CA GLY A 75 -19.78 17.74 -7.82
C GLY A 75 -19.35 19.19 -7.54
N SER A 76 -18.05 19.47 -7.50
CA SER A 76 -17.52 20.83 -7.35
C SER A 76 -17.86 21.69 -8.56
N ASN A 77 -17.72 21.14 -9.76
CA ASN A 77 -18.07 21.84 -11.00
C ASN A 77 -19.59 22.11 -11.07
N GLU A 78 -20.42 21.14 -10.67
CA GLU A 78 -21.88 21.31 -10.60
C GLU A 78 -22.28 22.38 -9.58
N LEU A 79 -21.71 22.36 -8.36
CA LEU A 79 -21.94 23.37 -7.33
C LEU A 79 -21.54 24.76 -7.84
N MET A 80 -20.41 24.85 -8.55
CA MET A 80 -19.92 26.09 -9.14
C MET A 80 -20.88 26.65 -10.20
N ALA A 81 -21.34 25.78 -11.09
CA ALA A 81 -22.33 26.13 -12.12
C ALA A 81 -23.64 26.60 -11.48
N TYR A 82 -24.08 25.94 -10.41
CA TYR A 82 -25.26 26.30 -9.65
C TYR A 82 -25.13 27.70 -9.03
N ILE A 83 -24.04 27.99 -8.32
CA ILE A 83 -23.79 29.31 -7.71
C ILE A 83 -23.78 30.40 -8.78
N ASN A 84 -23.05 30.19 -9.88
CA ASN A 84 -22.98 31.15 -10.97
C ASN A 84 -24.36 31.41 -11.61
N ALA A 85 -25.20 30.37 -11.76
CA ALA A 85 -26.56 30.53 -12.26
C ALA A 85 -27.44 31.36 -11.32
N GLN A 86 -27.29 31.19 -10.00
CA GLN A 86 -28.05 31.97 -9.02
C GLN A 86 -27.59 33.43 -8.96
N LEU A 87 -26.28 33.69 -9.01
CA LEU A 87 -25.74 35.06 -9.06
C LEU A 87 -26.19 35.82 -10.31
N MET A 88 -26.30 35.14 -11.45
CA MET A 88 -26.84 35.73 -12.68
C MET A 88 -28.31 36.15 -12.53
N LYS A 89 -29.14 35.36 -11.83
CA LYS A 89 -30.54 35.74 -11.55
C LYS A 89 -30.63 36.95 -10.62
N CYS A 90 -29.71 37.08 -9.67
CA CYS A 90 -29.64 38.22 -8.74
C CYS A 90 -29.11 39.51 -9.39
N GLY A 91 -28.67 39.48 -10.66
CA GLY A 91 -28.22 40.67 -11.39
C GLY A 91 -26.85 41.21 -10.98
N GLU A 92 -26.08 40.47 -10.16
CA GLU A 92 -24.81 40.96 -9.64
C GLU A 92 -23.68 40.97 -10.68
N GLY A 93 -23.85 40.38 -11.87
CA GLY A 93 -22.87 40.38 -12.97
C GLY A 93 -21.52 39.72 -12.65
N LYS A 94 -21.30 39.34 -11.40
CA LYS A 94 -20.10 38.65 -10.91
C LYS A 94 -20.23 37.17 -11.24
N ARG A 95 -19.34 36.70 -12.11
CA ARG A 95 -19.03 35.27 -12.22
C ARG A 95 -17.80 35.00 -11.39
N PHE A 96 -17.88 33.96 -10.58
CA PHE A 96 -16.65 33.34 -10.11
C PHE A 96 -16.00 32.59 -11.29
N SER A 97 -14.69 32.73 -11.44
CA SER A 97 -13.95 32.01 -12.48
C SER A 97 -14.08 30.50 -12.24
N TYR A 98 -14.47 29.79 -13.29
CA TYR A 98 -14.45 28.34 -13.36
C TYR A 98 -13.27 27.95 -14.24
N ILE A 99 -12.55 26.89 -13.88
CA ILE A 99 -11.57 26.24 -14.76
C ILE A 99 -12.30 25.04 -15.39
N PRO A 100 -12.70 25.12 -16.67
CA PRO A 100 -13.29 24.01 -17.41
C PRO A 100 -12.49 22.73 -17.31
N LYS A 101 -13.18 21.59 -17.46
CA LYS A 101 -12.50 20.29 -17.51
C LYS A 101 -11.37 20.23 -18.55
N SER A 102 -11.54 20.96 -19.64
CA SER A 102 -10.56 21.12 -20.73
C SER A 102 -9.37 22.02 -20.41
N GLU A 103 -9.47 22.81 -19.34
CA GLU A 103 -8.43 23.71 -18.84
C GLU A 103 -7.81 23.19 -17.53
N TYR A 104 -8.25 22.03 -17.01
CA TYR A 104 -7.38 21.25 -16.13
C TYR A 104 -6.15 20.91 -16.96
N ILE A 105 -5.04 21.52 -16.62
CA ILE A 105 -3.75 20.96 -16.96
C ILE A 105 -3.79 19.56 -16.33
N ASP A 106 -3.66 18.50 -17.13
CA ASP A 106 -3.53 17.09 -16.69
C ASP A 106 -2.25 16.84 -15.87
N ASN A 107 -1.66 17.93 -15.39
CA ASN A 107 -0.68 17.98 -14.38
C ASN A 107 -1.39 17.67 -13.06
N TYR A 108 -1.53 16.37 -12.80
CA TYR A 108 -1.64 15.78 -11.46
C TYR A 108 -0.90 16.64 -10.42
N PRO A 109 -1.26 16.63 -9.12
CA PRO A 109 -0.56 17.42 -8.08
C PRO A 109 0.94 17.12 -7.88
N PHE A 110 1.54 16.31 -8.76
CA PHE A 110 2.96 16.05 -8.90
C PHE A 110 3.63 16.78 -10.06
N ALA A 111 2.89 17.53 -10.88
CA ALA A 111 3.38 17.97 -12.17
C ALA A 111 3.79 19.44 -12.24
N GLU A 112 3.52 20.21 -11.19
CA GLU A 112 4.29 21.40 -10.84
C GLU A 112 4.50 21.36 -9.33
N ALA A 113 5.50 20.61 -8.88
CA ALA A 113 6.20 21.06 -7.67
C ALA A 113 6.70 22.46 -8.01
N GLU A 114 6.42 23.46 -7.17
CA GLU A 114 7.20 24.69 -7.24
C GLU A 114 8.67 24.24 -7.22
N ASP A 115 9.44 24.64 -8.24
CA ASP A 115 10.90 24.57 -8.16
C ASP A 115 11.28 25.44 -6.95
N ASP A 116 11.21 24.86 -5.76
CA ASP A 116 12.13 25.21 -4.70
C ASP A 116 13.49 24.98 -5.35
N GLU A 117 14.13 26.06 -5.81
CA GLU A 117 15.45 26.05 -6.47
C GLU A 117 16.54 25.36 -5.61
N ASP A 118 16.19 24.96 -4.39
CA ASP A 118 17.01 24.27 -3.39
C ASP A 118 16.61 22.78 -3.14
N GLU A 119 15.53 22.24 -3.73
CA GLU A 119 15.25 20.80 -3.70
C GLU A 119 15.73 20.13 -4.99
N GLU A 120 16.75 19.29 -4.86
CA GLU A 120 17.29 18.45 -5.94
C GLU A 120 16.23 17.43 -6.39
N THR A 121 15.31 17.86 -7.25
CA THR A 121 14.26 17.01 -7.80
C THR A 121 14.83 16.18 -8.95
N VAL A 122 14.67 14.86 -8.83
CA VAL A 122 15.04 13.93 -9.91
C VAL A 122 13.88 13.88 -10.90
N THR A 123 14.06 14.53 -12.05
CA THR A 123 13.11 14.43 -13.17
C THR A 123 13.41 13.18 -14.00
N ILE A 124 12.37 12.39 -14.28
CA ILE A 124 12.45 11.19 -15.14
C ILE A 124 11.42 11.31 -16.26
N SER A 125 11.71 10.75 -17.44
CA SER A 125 10.73 10.75 -18.52
C SER A 125 9.58 9.80 -18.19
N LYS A 126 8.39 10.08 -18.75
CA LYS A 126 7.23 9.19 -18.59
C LYS A 126 7.52 7.76 -19.06
N GLU A 127 8.21 7.61 -20.20
CA GLU A 127 8.61 6.31 -20.74
C GLU A 127 9.51 5.56 -19.76
N GLN A 128 10.52 6.23 -19.19
CA GLN A 128 11.40 5.62 -18.17
C GLN A 128 10.65 5.24 -16.89
N TYR A 129 9.65 6.03 -16.50
CA TYR A 129 8.80 5.69 -15.37
C TYR A 129 7.93 4.45 -15.66
N GLU A 130 7.32 4.38 -16.85
CA GLU A 130 6.52 3.22 -17.26
C GLU A 130 7.37 1.95 -17.32
N ASP A 131 8.57 2.02 -17.91
CA ASP A 131 9.53 0.90 -17.93
C ASP A 131 9.92 0.47 -16.51
N MET A 132 10.19 1.43 -15.61
CA MET A 132 10.52 1.12 -14.22
C MET A 132 9.36 0.44 -13.48
N ILE A 133 8.12 0.81 -13.77
CA ILE A 133 6.94 0.16 -13.19
C ILE A 133 6.80 -1.28 -13.71
N ASP A 134 7.00 -1.52 -15.00
CA ASP A 134 6.97 -2.86 -15.59
C ASP A 134 8.08 -3.76 -15.03
N ASP A 135 9.29 -3.22 -14.84
CA ASP A 135 10.38 -3.92 -14.18
C ASP A 135 10.04 -4.26 -12.72
N LEU A 136 9.45 -3.32 -11.97
CA LEU A 136 9.03 -3.55 -10.59
C LEU A 136 7.95 -4.64 -10.48
N LEU A 137 6.98 -4.64 -11.39
CA LEU A 137 5.95 -5.67 -11.46
C LEU A 137 6.57 -7.04 -11.77
N THR A 138 7.49 -7.09 -12.73
CA THR A 138 8.22 -8.31 -13.08
C THR A 138 9.05 -8.82 -11.89
N MET A 139 9.72 -7.93 -11.17
CA MET A 139 10.46 -8.28 -9.95
C MET A 139 9.53 -8.84 -8.87
N ALA A 140 8.34 -8.28 -8.70
CA ALA A 140 7.37 -8.77 -7.73
C ALA A 140 6.93 -10.21 -8.04
N GLU A 141 6.65 -10.52 -9.31
CA GLU A 141 6.31 -11.88 -9.74
C GLU A 141 7.46 -12.88 -9.51
N LEU A 142 8.71 -12.47 -9.80
CA LEU A 142 9.88 -13.31 -9.56
C LEU A 142 10.08 -13.57 -8.06
N ILE A 143 9.92 -12.56 -7.21
CA ILE A 143 10.03 -12.70 -5.76
C ILE A 143 8.95 -13.66 -5.24
N ASP A 144 7.72 -13.55 -5.72
CA ASP A 144 6.62 -14.43 -5.32
C ASP A 144 6.95 -15.89 -5.69
N MET A 145 7.36 -16.13 -6.94
CA MET A 145 7.74 -17.46 -7.41
C MET A 145 8.89 -18.08 -6.60
N VAL A 146 9.94 -17.30 -6.33
CA VAL A 146 11.09 -17.76 -5.52
C VAL A 146 10.67 -18.03 -4.08
N SER A 147 9.84 -17.17 -3.49
CA SER A 147 9.34 -17.33 -2.12
C SER A 147 8.49 -18.59 -1.98
N ASP A 148 7.63 -18.85 -2.96
CA ASP A 148 6.81 -20.04 -3.05
C ASP A 148 7.64 -21.32 -3.15
N MET A 149 8.64 -21.31 -4.01
CA MET A 149 9.57 -22.44 -4.20
C MET A 149 10.36 -22.69 -2.90
N ARG A 150 10.92 -21.65 -2.29
CA ARG A 150 11.65 -21.76 -1.01
C ARG A 150 10.79 -22.26 0.13
N THR A 151 9.52 -21.87 0.17
CA THR A 151 8.56 -22.36 1.17
C THR A 151 8.24 -23.84 0.98
N LYS A 152 8.18 -24.33 -0.27
CA LYS A 152 8.03 -25.76 -0.57
C LYS A 152 9.29 -26.54 -0.20
N ASP A 153 10.46 -26.04 -0.56
CA ASP A 153 11.75 -26.66 -0.21
C ASP A 153 11.94 -26.77 1.30
N PHE A 154 11.65 -25.69 2.04
CA PHE A 154 11.78 -25.70 3.49
C PHE A 154 10.89 -26.76 4.14
N ARG A 155 9.63 -26.88 3.68
CA ARG A 155 8.71 -27.94 4.16
C ARG A 155 9.26 -29.33 3.85
N PHE A 156 9.77 -29.55 2.64
CA PHE A 156 10.35 -30.83 2.26
C PHE A 156 11.56 -31.20 3.11
N ILE A 157 12.49 -30.26 3.32
CA ILE A 157 13.67 -30.44 4.18
C ILE A 157 13.23 -30.76 5.61
N GLN A 158 12.22 -30.05 6.12
CA GLN A 158 11.70 -30.27 7.46
C GLN A 158 11.09 -31.68 7.62
N GLU A 159 10.38 -32.19 6.61
CA GLU A 159 9.88 -33.56 6.62
C GLU A 159 11.02 -34.59 6.59
N MET A 160 12.04 -34.39 5.74
CA MET A 160 13.22 -35.26 5.69
C MET A 160 14.02 -35.25 7.00
N ALA A 161 14.14 -34.08 7.64
CA ALA A 161 14.86 -33.93 8.90
C ALA A 161 14.25 -34.77 10.03
N LYS A 162 12.95 -35.10 10.00
CA LYS A 162 12.30 -35.97 10.98
C LYS A 162 12.90 -37.38 11.02
N PHE A 163 13.48 -37.85 9.92
CA PHE A 163 14.09 -39.18 9.83
C PHE A 163 15.55 -39.23 10.29
N MET A 164 16.22 -38.07 10.38
CA MET A 164 17.64 -38.00 10.75
C MET A 164 17.97 -38.62 12.12
N PRO A 165 17.17 -38.44 13.18
CA PRO A 165 17.45 -39.07 14.47
C PRO A 165 17.42 -40.61 14.40
N ALA A 166 16.42 -41.17 13.73
CA ALA A 166 16.29 -42.62 13.55
C ALA A 166 17.43 -43.19 12.71
N TYR A 167 17.83 -42.47 11.64
CA TYR A 167 18.98 -42.84 10.83
C TYR A 167 20.29 -42.81 11.64
N ALA A 168 20.49 -41.79 12.48
CA ALA A 168 21.67 -41.69 13.34
C ALA A 168 21.73 -42.84 14.38
N GLU A 169 20.60 -43.23 14.95
CA GLU A 169 20.52 -44.36 15.88
C GLU A 169 20.80 -45.71 15.19
N TYR A 170 20.26 -45.90 13.98
CA TYR A 170 20.56 -47.05 13.14
C TYR A 170 22.06 -47.15 12.83
N GLU A 171 22.69 -46.05 12.40
CA GLU A 171 24.12 -46.01 12.11
C GLU A 171 24.99 -46.29 13.34
N LYS A 172 24.60 -45.75 14.51
CA LYS A 172 25.30 -46.02 15.78
C LYS A 172 25.24 -47.50 16.14
N SER A 173 24.06 -48.12 15.99
CA SER A 173 23.86 -49.54 16.27
C SER A 173 24.68 -50.42 15.33
N ARG A 174 24.67 -50.09 14.04
CA ARG A 174 25.47 -50.78 13.00
C ARG A 174 26.98 -50.70 13.28
N LEU A 175 27.47 -49.52 13.68
CA LEU A 175 28.89 -49.35 14.02
C LEU A 175 29.28 -50.09 15.31
N SER A 176 28.37 -50.24 16.29
CA SER A 176 28.63 -51.04 17.49
C SER A 176 28.90 -52.48 17.13
N LEU A 177 28.08 -53.07 16.25
CA LEU A 177 28.26 -54.45 15.78
C LEU A 177 29.63 -54.66 15.13
N TYR A 178 30.07 -53.75 14.27
CA TYR A 178 31.40 -53.86 13.67
C TYR A 178 32.53 -53.74 14.68
N ARG A 179 32.39 -52.89 15.70
CA ARG A 179 33.36 -52.78 16.78
C ARG A 179 33.39 -54.02 17.66
N GLU A 180 32.25 -54.61 17.95
CA GLU A 180 32.15 -55.87 18.70
C GLU A 180 32.78 -57.03 17.92
N ALA A 181 32.47 -57.15 16.62
CA ALA A 181 33.09 -58.15 15.76
C ALA A 181 34.62 -57.97 15.65
N ALA A 182 35.10 -56.72 15.56
CA ALA A 182 36.53 -56.43 15.57
C ALA A 182 37.19 -56.86 16.89
N LYS A 183 36.59 -56.55 18.04
CA LYS A 183 37.08 -57.01 19.35
C LYS A 183 37.10 -58.53 19.49
N GLU A 184 36.10 -59.22 18.94
CA GLU A 184 36.07 -60.69 18.93
C GLU A 184 37.19 -61.24 18.04
N ALA A 185 37.42 -60.64 16.88
CA ALA A 185 38.54 -61.02 16.01
C ALA A 185 39.90 -60.78 16.69
N GLU A 186 40.10 -59.65 17.36
CA GLU A 186 41.29 -59.36 18.18
C GLU A 186 41.46 -60.40 19.29
N ALA A 187 40.41 -60.71 20.05
CA ALA A 187 40.48 -61.73 21.10
C ALA A 187 40.77 -63.15 20.57
N ILE A 188 40.33 -63.46 19.34
CA ILE A 188 40.71 -64.69 18.65
C ILE A 188 42.20 -64.64 18.31
N LEU A 189 42.69 -63.56 17.71
CA LEU A 189 44.11 -63.40 17.35
C LEU A 189 45.01 -63.51 18.58
N ASP A 190 44.70 -62.79 19.66
CA ASP A 190 45.46 -62.83 20.93
C ASP A 190 45.54 -64.25 21.50
N ARG A 191 44.50 -65.07 21.35
CA ARG A 191 44.50 -66.47 21.81
C ARG A 191 45.44 -67.35 20.98
N TRP A 192 45.55 -67.09 19.68
CA TRP A 192 46.41 -67.87 18.78
C TRP A 192 47.82 -67.26 18.67
N GLU A 193 48.07 -66.07 19.21
CA GLU A 193 49.36 -65.39 19.18
C GLU A 193 50.46 -66.27 19.81
N ASP A 194 50.17 -66.91 20.95
CA ASP A 194 51.06 -67.86 21.62
C ASP A 194 51.21 -69.21 20.88
N GLU A 195 50.26 -69.62 20.04
CA GLU A 195 50.33 -70.88 19.26
C GLU A 195 51.01 -70.67 17.88
N ILE A 196 51.13 -69.43 17.41
CA ILE A 196 51.76 -69.07 16.12
C ILE A 196 53.24 -68.67 16.30
N ASP A 197 53.66 -68.26 17.51
CA ASP A 197 55.06 -67.90 17.82
C ASP A 197 55.99 -69.13 18.05
N ASP A 198 55.45 -70.36 17.98
CA ASP A 198 56.24 -71.59 18.02
C ASP A 198 56.91 -71.89 16.64
N GLY A 199 57.76 -70.96 16.18
CA GLY A 199 58.90 -71.27 15.31
C GLY A 199 58.62 -71.67 13.85
N TYR A 200 57.56 -71.18 13.19
CA TYR A 200 57.43 -71.35 11.74
C TYR A 200 58.31 -70.33 10.99
N GLU A 201 59.61 -70.61 10.94
CA GLU A 201 60.52 -69.99 9.97
C GLU A 201 60.08 -70.47 8.57
N PRO A 202 59.65 -69.58 7.66
CA PRO A 202 59.27 -70.01 6.31
C PRO A 202 60.51 -70.60 5.64
N GLU A 203 60.56 -71.92 5.42
CA GLU A 203 61.62 -72.51 4.61
C GLU A 203 61.60 -71.80 3.25
N GLU A 204 62.72 -71.14 2.90
CA GLU A 204 62.99 -70.58 1.58
C GLU A 204 62.98 -71.70 0.54
N TYR A 205 61.79 -72.16 0.17
CA TYR A 205 61.61 -73.05 -0.95
C TYR A 205 61.64 -72.18 -2.21
N PHE A 206 62.59 -72.49 -3.09
CA PHE A 206 62.90 -71.82 -4.36
C PHE A 206 64.00 -70.75 -4.31
N SER A 207 65.16 -71.12 -3.78
CA SER A 207 66.44 -70.68 -4.34
C SER A 207 67.20 -71.87 -4.93
N ASP A 208 66.87 -72.22 -6.18
CA ASP A 208 67.79 -72.75 -7.22
C ASP A 208 67.11 -72.66 -8.60
#